data_AF-A0A915HIG2-F1
#
_entry.id   AF-A0A915HIG2-F1
#
_cell.length_a   1.000
_cell.length_b   1.000
_cell.length_c   1.000
_cell.angle_alpha   90.00
_cell.angle_beta   90.00
_cell.angle_gamma   90.00
#
_symmetry.space_group_name_H-M   'P 1'
#
loop_
_entity.id
_entity.type
_entity.pdbx_description
1 polymer ?
#
loop_
_entity_poly.entity_id
_entity_poly.type
_entity_poly.pdbx_seq_one_letter_code
_entity_poly.pdbx_strand_id
1 'polypeptide(L)'
;MWKAYNCLEDEGYEHMSVNHSLNFKDPESGVHTNGIESSWCAAKSSMSSAGRVKHHIAGNLARYMFNHRCRELKMDTTLEFFRLAGQLYNAT
;
A
#
# COMPACT_ATOMS: atom_id res chain seq x y z
N MET A 1 4.12 20.51 2.05
CA MET A 1 4.37 19.08 2.29
C MET A 1 3.40 18.55 3.34
N TRP A 2 2.91 17.32 3.24
CA TRP A 2 1.98 16.76 4.24
C TRP A 2 2.75 16.26 5.46
N LYS A 3 2.39 16.76 6.66
CA LYS A 3 3.08 16.44 7.93
C LYS A 3 3.12 14.94 8.27
N ALA A 4 2.18 14.14 7.74
CA ALA A 4 2.13 12.71 7.99
C ALA A 4 3.36 11.96 7.43
N TYR A 5 4.09 12.54 6.47
CA TYR A 5 5.28 11.94 5.89
C TYR A 5 6.58 12.27 6.63
N ASN A 6 6.52 13.10 7.67
CA ASN A 6 7.71 13.45 8.44
C ASN A 6 8.30 12.25 9.20
N CYS A 7 7.50 11.22 9.47
CA CYS A 7 7.96 9.99 10.14
C CYS A 7 8.59 8.97 9.19
N LEU A 8 8.61 9.23 7.87
CA LEU A 8 9.13 8.25 6.90
C LEU A 8 10.62 7.95 7.13
N GLU A 9 11.41 8.98 7.44
CA GLU A 9 12.83 8.82 7.75
C GLU A 9 13.04 7.97 9.01
N ASP A 10 12.22 8.17 10.05
CA ASP A 10 12.25 7.39 11.29
C ASP A 10 11.92 5.90 11.05
N GLU A 11 11.09 5.61 10.04
CA GLU A 11 10.71 4.26 9.61
C GLU A 11 11.70 3.66 8.59
N GLY A 12 12.81 4.35 8.29
CA GLY A 12 13.86 3.88 7.37
C GLY A 12 13.57 4.12 5.88
N TYR A 13 12.60 4.97 5.55
CA TYR A 13 12.28 5.34 4.17
C TYR A 13 12.87 6.70 3.80
N GLU A 14 13.49 6.79 2.62
CA GLU A 14 13.92 8.07 2.04
C GLU A 14 12.71 8.85 1.54
N HIS A 15 12.52 10.06 2.07
CA HIS A 15 11.38 10.89 1.72
C HIS A 15 11.72 11.87 0.59
N MET A 16 11.47 11.43 -0.64
CA MET A 16 11.62 12.28 -1.83
C MET A 16 10.38 13.15 -2.07
N SER A 17 10.61 14.39 -2.50
CA SER A 17 9.56 15.39 -2.76
C SER A 17 9.55 15.82 -4.22
N VAL A 18 8.37 16.08 -4.77
CA VAL A 18 8.22 16.74 -6.08
C VAL A 18 7.58 18.11 -5.88
N ASN A 19 8.15 19.14 -6.50
CA ASN A 19 7.52 20.46 -6.53
C ASN A 19 6.39 20.51 -7.57
N HIS A 20 5.18 20.19 -7.13
CA HIS A 20 3.99 20.08 -7.98
C HIS A 20 3.51 21.41 -8.59
N SER A 21 4.01 22.57 -8.13
CA SER A 21 3.68 23.85 -8.79
C SER A 21 4.52 24.08 -10.04
N LEU A 22 5.63 23.37 -10.20
CA LEU A 22 6.56 23.53 -11.31
C LEU A 22 6.56 22.31 -12.23
N ASN A 23 6.59 21.11 -11.66
CA ASN A 23 6.80 19.88 -12.40
C ASN A 23 5.91 18.74 -11.87
N PHE A 24 5.45 17.87 -12.77
CA PHE A 24 4.72 16.64 -12.41
C PHE A 24 5.66 15.47 -12.08
N LYS A 25 6.85 15.50 -12.67
CA LYS A 25 7.97 14.58 -12.40
C LYS A 25 9.19 15.46 -12.17
N ASP A 26 9.93 15.22 -11.10
CA ASP A 26 11.14 15.98 -10.84
C ASP A 26 12.16 15.76 -11.97
N PRO A 27 12.68 16.82 -12.62
CA PRO A 27 13.52 16.68 -13.81
C PRO A 27 14.93 16.18 -13.51
N GLU A 28 15.43 16.38 -12.29
CA GLU A 28 16.79 15.97 -11.89
C GLU A 28 16.80 14.53 -11.38
N SER A 29 15.96 14.23 -10.38
CA SER A 29 15.88 12.91 -9.74
C SER A 29 14.96 11.95 -10.48
N GLY A 30 14.06 12.45 -11.31
CA GLY A 30 13.04 11.63 -11.98
C GLY A 30 11.90 11.16 -11.06
N VAL A 31 11.84 11.59 -9.80
CA VAL A 31 10.83 11.17 -8.83
C VAL A 31 9.44 11.65 -9.24
N HIS A 32 8.42 10.82 -9.01
CA HIS A 32 7.01 11.15 -9.24
C HIS A 32 6.08 10.36 -8.29
N THR A 33 4.86 10.84 -8.11
CA THR A 33 3.84 10.22 -7.22
C THR A 33 2.88 9.27 -7.95
N ASN A 34 2.97 9.16 -9.28
CA ASN A 34 2.00 8.38 -10.09
C ASN A 34 1.78 6.94 -9.61
N GLY A 35 2.87 6.27 -9.19
CA GLY A 35 2.80 4.90 -8.70
C GLY A 35 1.94 4.78 -7.45
N ILE A 36 2.27 5.57 -6.42
CA ILE A 36 1.54 5.53 -5.15
C ILE A 36 0.09 6.00 -5.32
N GLU A 37 -0.17 6.98 -6.18
CA GLU A 37 -1.52 7.46 -6.49
C GLU A 37 -2.36 6.38 -7.22
N SER A 38 -1.77 5.69 -8.19
CA SER A 38 -2.41 4.60 -8.92
C SER A 38 -2.72 3.42 -8.00
N SER A 39 -1.75 3.01 -7.18
CA SER A 39 -1.93 1.96 -6.16
C SER A 39 -3.04 2.32 -5.16
N TRP A 40 -3.08 3.57 -4.69
CA TRP A 40 -4.13 4.04 -3.80
C TRP A 40 -5.51 4.06 -4.47
N CYS A 41 -5.57 4.45 -5.75
CA CYS A 41 -6.80 4.41 -6.54
C CYS A 41 -7.33 2.98 -6.66
N ALA A 42 -6.48 2.02 -7.01
CA ALA A 42 -6.84 0.61 -7.12
C ALA A 42 -7.27 0.02 -5.77
N ALA A 43 -6.55 0.34 -4.69
CA ALA A 43 -6.93 -0.06 -3.33
C ALA A 43 -8.33 0.45 -2.95
N LYS A 44 -8.61 1.74 -3.18
CA LYS A 44 -9.93 2.34 -2.94
C LYS A 44 -11.05 1.71 -3.75
N SER A 45 -10.78 1.36 -5.00
CA SER A 45 -11.74 0.70 -5.88
C SER A 45 -12.06 -0.72 -5.42
N SER A 46 -11.15 -1.39 -4.72
CA SER A 46 -11.40 -2.71 -4.10
C SER A 46 -12.26 -2.67 -2.83
N MET A 47 -12.52 -1.47 -2.30
CA MET A 47 -13.27 -1.23 -1.06
C MET A 47 -14.64 -0.63 -1.35
N SER A 48 -15.67 -1.14 -0.66
CA SER A 48 -16.99 -0.49 -0.65
C SER A 48 -16.90 0.89 0.00
N SER A 49 -17.84 1.79 -0.30
CA SER A 49 -17.92 3.11 0.34
C SER A 49 -18.01 3.00 1.87
N ALA A 50 -18.76 2.01 2.38
CA ALA A 50 -18.85 1.70 3.81
C ALA A 50 -17.54 1.13 4.40
N GLY A 51 -16.67 0.53 3.58
CA GLY A 51 -15.35 0.03 3.97
C GLY A 51 -14.27 1.12 4.08
N ARG A 52 -14.56 2.37 3.68
CA ARG A 52 -13.62 3.51 3.73
C ARG A 52 -13.69 4.28 5.05
N VAL A 53 -14.21 3.65 6.11
CA VAL A 53 -14.23 4.18 7.47
C VAL A 53 -12.88 3.93 8.14
N LYS A 54 -12.40 4.91 8.94
CA LYS A 54 -11.03 4.94 9.50
C LYS A 54 -10.60 3.62 10.15
N HIS A 55 -11.49 2.98 10.92
CA HIS A 55 -11.19 1.73 11.62
C HIS A 55 -11.06 0.50 10.72
N HIS A 56 -11.65 0.52 9.51
CA HIS A 56 -11.54 -0.58 8.54
C HIS A 56 -10.38 -0.40 7.55
N ILE A 57 -9.80 0.80 7.42
CA ILE A 57 -8.79 1.09 6.39
C ILE A 57 -7.58 0.17 6.51
N ALA A 58 -7.04 -0.03 7.71
CA ALA A 58 -5.85 -0.87 7.90
C ALA A 58 -6.09 -2.32 7.46
N GLY A 59 -7.17 -2.94 7.91
CA GLY A 59 -7.53 -4.31 7.52
C GLY A 59 -7.86 -4.44 6.04
N ASN A 60 -8.56 -3.46 5.47
CA ASN A 60 -8.87 -3.46 4.04
C ASN A 60 -7.62 -3.27 3.17
N LEU A 61 -6.68 -2.42 3.60
CA LEU A 61 -5.41 -2.23 2.92
C LEU A 61 -4.56 -3.51 2.99
N ALA A 62 -4.46 -4.13 4.17
CA ALA A 62 -3.77 -5.41 4.34
C ALA A 62 -4.36 -6.50 3.43
N ARG A 63 -5.70 -6.61 3.36
CA ARG A 63 -6.39 -7.53 2.44
C ARG A 63 -6.08 -7.22 0.98
N TYR A 64 -6.11 -5.94 0.58
CA TYR A 64 -5.79 -5.53 -0.78
C TYR A 64 -4.35 -5.90 -1.16
N MET A 65 -3.38 -5.56 -0.30
CA MET A 65 -1.96 -5.86 -0.51
C MET A 65 -1.71 -7.37 -0.58
N PHE A 66 -2.33 -8.16 0.30
CA PHE A 66 -2.24 -9.62 0.28
C PHE A 66 -2.78 -10.20 -1.03
N ASN A 67 -3.98 -9.81 -1.44
CA ASN A 67 -4.57 -10.26 -2.69
C ASN A 67 -3.73 -9.85 -3.92
N HIS A 68 -3.18 -8.64 -3.90
CA HIS A 68 -2.32 -8.15 -4.97
C HIS A 68 -1.06 -9.03 -5.08
N ARG A 69 -0.40 -9.29 -3.96
CA ARG A 69 0.80 -10.15 -3.91
C ARG A 69 0.52 -11.58 -4.38
N CYS A 70 -0.58 -12.18 -3.94
CA CYS A 70 -0.98 -13.51 -4.40
C CYS A 70 -1.23 -13.54 -5.91
N ARG A 71 -1.83 -12.50 -6.49
CA ARG A 71 -2.02 -12.40 -7.94
C ARG A 71 -0.70 -12.28 -8.71
N GLU A 72 0.23 -11.45 -8.24
CA GLU A 72 1.56 -11.34 -8.85
C GLU A 72 2.32 -12.68 -8.85
N LEU A 73 2.22 -13.42 -7.76
CA LEU A 73 2.84 -14.74 -7.59
C LEU A 73 2.03 -15.89 -8.20
N LYS A 74 0.86 -15.61 -8.79
CA LYS A 74 -0.07 -16.62 -9.33
C LYS A 74 -0.49 -17.68 -8.30
N MET A 75 -0.66 -17.27 -7.06
CA MET A 75 -1.06 -18.13 -5.95
C MET A 75 -2.58 -18.07 -5.73
N ASP A 76 -3.16 -19.20 -5.32
CA ASP A 76 -4.51 -19.20 -4.79
C ASP A 76 -4.53 -18.43 -3.45
N THR A 77 -5.30 -17.36 -3.42
CA THR A 77 -5.32 -16.42 -2.29
C THR A 77 -5.87 -17.07 -1.02
N THR A 78 -6.88 -17.94 -1.16
CA THR A 78 -7.55 -18.59 -0.03
C THR A 78 -6.62 -19.65 0.57
N LEU A 79 -6.01 -20.47 -0.28
CA LEU A 79 -5.05 -21.49 0.14
C LEU A 79 -3.85 -20.85 0.84
N GLU A 80 -3.30 -19.77 0.27
CA GLU A 80 -2.16 -19.07 0.86
C GLU A 80 -2.50 -18.46 2.22
N PHE A 81 -3.71 -17.91 2.38
CA PHE A 81 -4.18 -17.40 3.65
C PHE A 81 -4.21 -18.50 4.72
N PHE A 82 -4.82 -19.66 4.41
CA PHE A 82 -4.87 -20.77 5.35
C PHE A 82 -3.49 -21.36 5.65
N ARG A 83 -2.58 -21.38 4.67
CA ARG A 83 -1.18 -21.80 4.88
C ARG A 83 -0.48 -20.90 5.90
N LEU A 84 -0.56 -19.57 5.72
CA LEU A 84 0.04 -18.59 6.63
C LEU A 84 -0.62 -18.60 8.01
N ALA A 85 -1.95 -18.68 8.08
CA ALA A 85 -2.67 -18.80 9.33
C ALA A 85 -2.26 -20.08 10.08
N GLY A 86 -2.19 -21.21 9.37
CA GLY A 86 -1.72 -22.48 9.93
C GLY A 86 -0.31 -22.38 10.50
N GLN A 87 0.62 -21.74 9.80
CA GLN A 87 1.97 -21.51 10.33
C GLN A 87 1.98 -20.63 11.58
N LEU A 88 1.18 -19.56 11.60
CA LEU A 88 1.10 -18.65 12.72
C LEU A 88 0.53 -19.31 13.98
N TYR A 89 -0.49 -20.15 13.82
CA TYR A 89 -1.19 -20.78 14.95
C TYR A 89 -0.62 -22.16 15.35
N ASN A 90 0.11 -22.84 14.45
CA ASN A 90 0.79 -24.11 14.75
C ASN A 90 2.28 -23.93 15.13
N ALA A 91 2.77 -22.71 15.23
CA ALA A 91 4.09 -22.42 15.78
C ALA A 91 4.06 -22.62 17.32
N THR A 92 4.13 -23.89 17.73
CA THR A 92 4.50 -24.35 19.07
C THR A 92 5.82 -25.08 19.00
#